data_AF-A0A4Y1PUE3-F1
#
_entry.id   AF-A0A4Y1PUE3-F1
#
_cell.length_a   1.000
_cell.length_b   1.000
_cell.length_c   1.000
_cell.angle_alpha   90.00
_cell.angle_beta   90.00
_cell.angle_gamma   90.00
#
_symmetry.space_group_name_H-M   'P 1'
#
loop_
_entity.id
_entity.type
_entity.pdbx_description
1 polymer ?
#
loop_
_entity_poly.entity_id
_entity_poly.type
_entity_poly.pdbx_seq_one_letter_code
_entity_poly.pdbx_strand_id
1 'polypeptide(L)'
;MIINHNTSAINASGNNGINAANLSKTQEKLSSGYRINRASDDAAGMGVSGKINAQIRGLSQASRNTSKAINFIQTTEGNLNEVEKVLVRMKELAV
;
A
#
# COMPACT_ATOMS: atom_id res chain seq x y z
N MET A 1 -15.15 18.19 -57.86
CA MET A 1 -15.30 16.88 -57.21
C MET A 1 -13.91 16.31 -57.03
N ILE A 2 -13.42 16.19 -55.80
CA ILE A 2 -12.03 15.75 -55.55
C ILE A 2 -12.07 14.24 -55.28
N ILE A 3 -11.68 13.44 -56.27
CA ILE A 3 -11.73 11.97 -56.23
C ILE A 3 -10.49 11.37 -55.56
N ASN A 4 -9.39 12.13 -55.48
CA ASN A 4 -8.07 11.65 -55.06
C ASN A 4 -7.84 11.64 -53.54
N HIS A 5 -8.61 12.41 -52.77
CA HIS A 5 -8.46 12.48 -51.31
C HIS A 5 -9.83 12.72 -50.66
N ASN A 6 -10.18 11.84 -49.72
CA ASN A 6 -11.40 11.92 -48.94
C ASN A 6 -11.08 12.45 -47.54
N THR A 7 -11.05 13.77 -47.40
CA THR A 7 -10.74 14.46 -46.14
C THR A 7 -11.73 14.13 -45.03
N SER A 8 -13.01 13.91 -45.36
CA SER A 8 -14.03 13.47 -44.40
C SER A 8 -13.73 12.08 -43.83
N ALA A 9 -13.30 11.13 -44.67
CA ALA A 9 -12.90 9.80 -44.22
C ALA A 9 -11.62 9.84 -43.37
N ILE A 10 -10.64 10.68 -43.74
CA ILE A 10 -9.40 10.88 -42.97
C ILE A 10 -9.72 11.46 -41.58
N ASN A 11 -10.58 12.49 -41.51
CA ASN A 11 -11.02 13.07 -40.24
C ASN A 11 -11.79 12.06 -39.38
N ALA A 12 -12.70 11.29 -39.98
CA ALA A 12 -13.44 10.23 -39.28
C ALA A 12 -12.50 9.14 -38.75
N SER A 13 -11.49 8.73 -39.54
CA SER A 13 -10.47 7.75 -39.12
C SER A 13 -9.61 8.28 -37.97
N GLY A 14 -9.20 9.55 -38.02
CA GLY A 14 -8.48 10.21 -36.92
C GLY A 14 -9.29 10.25 -35.62
N ASN A 15 -10.56 10.65 -35.70
CA ASN A 15 -11.46 10.66 -34.54
C ASN A 15 -11.70 9.25 -33.98
N ASN A 16 -11.84 8.25 -34.85
CA ASN A 16 -11.97 6.85 -34.43
C ASN A 16 -10.71 6.36 -33.69
N GLY A 17 -9.51 6.74 -34.15
CA GLY A 17 -8.26 6.42 -33.46
C GLY A 17 -8.18 7.01 -32.05
N ILE A 18 -8.60 8.26 -31.88
CA ILE A 18 -8.66 8.91 -30.56
C ILE A 18 -9.67 8.19 -29.64
N ASN A 19 -10.85 7.84 -30.16
CA ASN A 19 -11.87 7.13 -29.39
C ASN A 19 -11.41 5.73 -28.96
N ALA A 20 -10.75 4.98 -29.85
CA ALA A 20 -10.19 3.68 -29.53
C ALA A 20 -9.13 3.76 -28.43
N ALA A 21 -8.24 4.78 -28.47
CA ALA A 21 -7.24 5.00 -27.43
C ALA A 21 -7.89 5.35 -26.07
N ASN A 22 -8.92 6.18 -26.05
CA ASN A 22 -9.66 6.54 -24.83
C ASN A 22 -10.42 5.33 -24.24
N LEU A 23 -11.01 4.50 -25.10
CA LEU A 23 -11.67 3.25 -24.69
C LEU A 23 -10.67 2.30 -24.03
N SER A 24 -9.51 2.10 -24.64
CA SER A 24 -8.44 1.25 -24.10
C SER A 24 -7.99 1.71 -22.71
N LYS A 25 -7.78 3.02 -22.51
CA LYS A 25 -7.45 3.58 -21.18
C LYS A 25 -8.56 3.36 -20.15
N THR A 26 -9.82 3.49 -20.58
CA THR A 26 -10.97 3.27 -19.69
C THR A 26 -11.08 1.79 -19.29
N GLN A 27 -10.85 0.88 -20.24
CA GLN A 27 -10.80 -0.56 -19.98
C GLN A 27 -9.67 -0.90 -18.99
N GLU A 28 -8.48 -0.32 -19.14
CA GLU A 28 -7.37 -0.51 -18.19
C GLU A 28 -7.75 -0.09 -16.76
N LYS A 29 -8.40 1.06 -16.59
CA LYS A 29 -8.89 1.53 -15.28
C LYS A 29 -9.97 0.64 -14.70
N LEU A 30 -10.88 0.14 -15.54
CA LEU A 30 -11.93 -0.78 -15.09
C LEU A 30 -11.33 -2.13 -14.65
N SER A 31 -10.41 -2.70 -15.43
CA SER A 31 -9.79 -4.00 -15.13
C SER A 31 -8.88 -3.96 -13.91
N SER A 32 -8.17 -2.85 -13.70
CA SER A 32 -7.30 -2.65 -12.52
C SER A 32 -8.07 -2.27 -11.26
N GLY A 33 -9.25 -1.66 -11.39
CA GLY A 33 -9.97 -1.05 -10.28
C GLY A 33 -9.34 0.24 -9.74
N TYR A 34 -8.22 0.69 -10.32
CA TYR A 34 -7.53 1.91 -9.90
C TYR A 34 -7.82 3.06 -10.87
N ARG A 35 -8.08 4.24 -10.30
CA ARG A 35 -8.23 5.48 -11.07
C ARG A 35 -6.92 5.92 -11.74
N ILE A 36 -5.79 5.70 -11.07
CA ILE A 36 -4.44 6.07 -11.50
C ILE A 36 -3.64 4.77 -11.64
N ASN A 37 -3.31 4.38 -12.87
CA ASN A 37 -2.49 3.20 -13.13
C ASN A 37 -1.06 3.56 -13.49
N ARG A 38 -0.86 4.74 -14.09
CA ARG A 38 0.45 5.21 -14.55
C ARG A 38 0.73 6.61 -14.01
N ALA A 39 2.01 6.95 -13.84
CA ALA A 39 2.41 8.31 -13.48
C ALA A 39 1.98 9.36 -14.54
N SER A 40 1.76 8.93 -15.79
CA SER A 40 1.23 9.79 -16.85
C SER A 40 -0.26 10.15 -16.67
N ASP A 41 -1.02 9.39 -15.88
CA ASP A 41 -2.44 9.69 -15.61
C ASP A 41 -2.56 10.81 -14.57
N ASP A 42 -1.72 10.76 -13.52
CA ASP A 42 -1.68 11.73 -12.43
C ASP A 42 -0.38 11.54 -11.62
N ALA A 43 0.68 12.27 -11.95
CA ALA A 43 1.98 12.13 -11.31
C ALA A 43 1.95 12.51 -9.82
N ALA A 44 1.21 13.57 -9.47
CA ALA A 44 1.07 14.03 -8.09
C ALA A 44 0.25 13.04 -7.26
N GLY A 45 -0.88 12.59 -7.79
CA GLY A 45 -1.73 11.57 -7.16
C GLY A 45 -0.99 10.26 -6.95
N MET A 46 -0.24 9.79 -7.95
CA MET A 46 0.60 8.59 -7.83
C MET A 46 1.67 8.73 -6.73
N GLY A 47 2.33 9.89 -6.65
CA GLY A 47 3.31 10.18 -5.60
C GLY A 47 2.72 10.18 -4.19
N VAL A 48 1.55 10.81 -4.02
CA VAL A 48 0.83 10.82 -2.73
C VAL A 48 0.35 9.42 -2.35
N SER A 49 -0.26 8.68 -3.28
CA SER A 49 -0.69 7.30 -3.05
C SER A 49 0.49 6.39 -2.68
N GLY A 50 1.65 6.57 -3.32
CA GLY A 50 2.88 5.86 -2.97
C GLY A 50 3.35 6.17 -1.53
N LYS A 51 3.34 7.45 -1.14
CA LYS A 51 3.67 7.88 0.23
C LYS A 51 2.73 7.27 1.26
N ILE A 52 1.42 7.30 1.00
CA ILE A 52 0.41 6.71 1.90
C ILE A 52 0.61 5.20 2.02
N ASN A 53 0.84 4.49 0.90
CA ASN A 53 1.12 3.06 0.92
C ASN A 53 2.38 2.71 1.72
N ALA A 54 3.44 3.52 1.60
CA ALA A 54 4.65 3.37 2.40
C ALA A 54 4.36 3.56 3.90
N GLN A 55 3.57 4.57 4.26
CA GLN A 55 3.15 4.81 5.64
C GLN A 55 2.30 3.65 6.19
N ILE A 56 1.33 3.14 5.44
CA ILE A 56 0.52 1.98 5.84
C ILE A 56 1.40 0.77 6.13
N ARG A 57 2.37 0.47 5.26
CA ARG A 57 3.33 -0.62 5.47
C ARG A 57 4.19 -0.39 6.72
N GLY A 58 4.66 0.84 6.92
CA GLY A 58 5.40 1.24 8.13
C GLY A 58 4.59 1.05 9.40
N LEU A 59 3.34 1.52 9.43
CA LEU A 59 2.42 1.37 10.56
C LEU A 59 2.08 -0.10 10.83
N SER A 60 1.89 -0.91 9.78
CA SER A 60 1.67 -2.35 9.91
C SER A 60 2.86 -3.05 10.57
N GLN A 61 4.09 -2.68 10.21
CA GLN A 61 5.29 -3.19 10.86
C GLN A 61 5.42 -2.67 12.30
N ALA A 62 5.12 -1.39 12.54
CA ALA A 62 5.13 -0.81 13.88
C ALA A 62 4.16 -1.56 14.82
N SER A 63 2.95 -1.85 14.36
CA SER A 63 1.97 -2.65 15.09
C SER A 63 2.52 -4.04 15.45
N ARG A 64 3.12 -4.75 14.48
CA ARG A 64 3.78 -6.04 14.75
C ARG A 64 4.92 -5.92 15.77
N ASN A 65 5.72 -4.86 15.69
CA ASN A 65 6.80 -4.60 16.63
C ASN A 65 6.27 -4.34 18.04
N THR A 66 5.19 -3.58 18.18
CA THR A 66 4.52 -3.34 19.46
C THR A 66 4.01 -4.64 20.07
N SER A 67 3.34 -5.50 19.28
CA SER A 67 2.91 -6.82 19.78
C SER A 67 4.07 -7.68 20.25
N LYS A 68 5.20 -7.66 19.53
CA LYS A 68 6.42 -8.36 19.97
C LYS A 68 6.99 -7.79 21.26
N ALA A 69 7.01 -6.47 21.41
CA ALA A 69 7.46 -5.82 22.63
C ALA A 69 6.57 -6.18 23.84
N ILE A 70 5.24 -6.22 23.64
CA ILE A 70 4.29 -6.67 24.67
C ILE A 70 4.60 -8.11 25.09
N ASN A 71 4.77 -9.03 24.14
CA ASN A 71 5.09 -10.44 24.44
C ASN A 71 6.43 -10.57 25.20
N PHE A 72 7.42 -9.77 24.83
CA PHE A 72 8.71 -9.72 25.51
C PHE A 72 8.57 -9.22 26.96
N ILE A 73 7.82 -8.14 27.18
CA ILE A 73 7.56 -7.60 28.51
C ILE A 73 6.83 -8.63 29.37
N GLN A 74 5.76 -9.26 28.85
CA GLN A 74 5.01 -10.29 29.58
C GLN A 74 5.89 -11.49 29.98
N THR A 75 6.77 -11.93 29.07
CA THR A 75 7.73 -13.02 29.36
C THR A 75 8.72 -12.60 30.44
N THR A 76 9.18 -11.35 30.40
CA THR A 76 10.10 -10.79 31.39
C THR A 76 9.43 -10.65 32.76
N GLU A 77 8.19 -10.15 32.82
CA GLU A 77 7.40 -10.06 34.04
C GLU A 77 7.19 -11.45 34.66
N GLY A 78 6.87 -12.46 33.85
CA GLY A 78 6.80 -13.85 34.30
C GLY A 78 8.11 -14.36 34.93
N ASN A 79 9.25 -14.05 34.30
CA ASN A 79 10.56 -14.41 34.84
C ASN A 79 10.87 -13.68 36.16
N LEU A 80 10.60 -12.37 36.23
CA LEU A 80 10.83 -11.56 37.43
C LEU A 80 9.99 -12.05 38.62
N ASN A 81 8.75 -12.49 38.38
CA ASN A 81 7.92 -13.10 39.43
C ASN A 81 8.55 -14.38 40.00
N GLU A 82 9.23 -15.20 39.19
CA GLU A 82 9.95 -16.38 39.69
C GLU A 82 11.21 -15.97 40.47
N VAL A 83 11.95 -14.97 39.99
CA VAL A 83 13.11 -14.42 40.72
C VAL A 83 12.67 -13.88 42.09
N GLU A 84 11.56 -13.16 42.16
CA GLU A 84 11.00 -12.65 43.42
C GLU A 84 10.71 -13.79 44.41
N LYS A 85 10.03 -14.87 43.96
CA LYS A 85 9.76 -16.05 44.80
C LYS A 85 11.05 -16.67 45.34
N VAL A 86 12.08 -16.79 44.50
CA VAL A 86 13.39 -17.33 44.92
C VAL A 86 14.03 -16.42 45.97
N LEU A 87 14.00 -15.10 45.78
CA LEU A 87 14.54 -14.14 46.75
C LEU A 87 13.83 -14.20 48.10
N VAL A 88 12.49 -14.32 48.11
CA VAL A 88 11.71 -14.51 49.34
C VAL A 88 12.14 -15.80 50.04
N ARG A 89 12.28 -16.90 49.30
CA ARG A 89 12.74 -18.18 49.87
C ARG A 89 14.15 -18.10 50.44
N MET A 90 15.08 -17.42 49.75
CA MET A 90 16.43 -17.18 50.27
C MET A 90 16.41 -16.38 51.57
N LYS A 91 15.54 -15.37 51.66
CA LYS A 91 15.35 -14.59 52.89
C LYS A 91 14.82 -15.44 54.03
N GLU A 92 13.84 -16.32 53.78
CA GLU A 92 13.33 -17.27 54.77
C GLU A 92 14.42 -18.22 55.28
N LEU A 93 15.33 -18.65 54.41
CA LEU A 93 16.42 -19.58 54.76
C LEU A 93 17.57 -18.91 55.53
N ALA A 94 17.70 -17.59 55.46
CA ALA A 94 18.78 -16.84 56.09
C ALA A 94 18.48 -16.38 57.53
N VAL A 95 17.21 -16.46 57.95
CA VAL A 95 16.73 -16.12 59.30
C VAL A 95 16.72 -17.37 60.17
#